data_AF-A0A392VKZ5-F1
#
_entry.id   AF-A0A392VKZ5-F1
#
_cell.length_a   1.000
_cell.length_b   1.000
_cell.length_c   1.000
_cell.angle_alpha   90.00
_cell.angle_beta   90.00
_cell.angle_gamma   90.00
#
_symmetry.space_group_name_H-M   'P 1'
#
loop_
_entity.id
_entity.type
_entity.pdbx_description
1 polymer ?
#
loop_
_entity_poly.entity_id
_entity_poly.type
_entity_poly.pdbx_seq_one_letter_code
_entity_poly.pdbx_strand_id
1 'polypeptide(L)' 'DDMKHYLLERGLRRRSDFAKAVGIEKPRNLTELLAKAQPDIQYEEREVADSI' A
#
# COMPACT_ATOMS: atom_id res chain seq x y z
N ASP A 1 -2.53 22.11 -3.46
CA ASP A 1 -1.95 21.74 -4.76
C ASP A 1 -0.56 21.14 -4.69
N ASP A 2 0.27 21.55 -3.73
CA ASP A 2 1.65 21.06 -3.57
C ASP A 2 1.78 19.53 -3.54
N MET A 3 0.87 18.84 -2.84
CA MET A 3 0.89 17.36 -2.79
C MET A 3 0.59 16.75 -4.16
N LYS A 4 -0.29 17.35 -4.97
CA LYS A 4 -0.60 16.84 -6.32
C LYS A 4 0.62 17.01 -7.24
N HIS A 5 1.25 18.18 -7.22
CA HIS A 5 2.49 18.42 -7.96
C HIS A 5 3.61 17.47 -7.52
N TYR A 6 3.79 17.30 -6.21
CA TYR A 6 4.74 16.33 -5.64
C TYR A 6 4.53 14.92 -6.20
N LEU A 7 3.29 14.42 -6.20
CA LEU A 7 2.98 13.05 -6.62
C LEU A 7 3.27 12.83 -8.11
N LEU A 8 2.88 13.78 -8.96
CA LEU A 8 3.09 13.71 -10.40
C LEU A 8 4.58 13.79 -10.77
N GLU A 9 5.36 14.64 -10.08
CA GLU A 9 6.77 14.86 -10.42
C GLU A 9 7.70 13.80 -9.85
N ARG A 10 7.47 13.37 -8.59
CA ARG A 10 8.40 12.51 -7.85
C ARG A 10 7.75 11.42 -6.99
N GLY A 11 6.59 11.68 -6.41
CA GLY A 11 5.99 10.80 -5.41
C GLY A 11 5.59 9.43 -5.95
N LEU A 12 5.14 9.34 -7.20
CA LEU A 12 4.73 8.07 -7.82
C LEU A 12 5.84 7.40 -8.65
N ARG A 13 7.05 7.99 -8.71
CA ARG A 13 8.18 7.35 -9.40
C ARG A 13 8.56 6.05 -8.71
N ARG A 14 8.98 5.05 -9.48
CA ARG A 14 9.47 3.77 -8.92
C ARG A 14 10.58 4.03 -7.91
N ARG A 15 10.48 3.39 -6.73
CA ARG A 15 11.43 3.49 -5.60
C ARG A 15 11.47 4.85 -4.89
N SER A 16 10.54 5.77 -5.15
CA SER A 16 10.41 6.95 -4.31
C SER A 16 10.08 6.56 -2.87
N ASP A 17 10.47 7.39 -1.92
CA ASP A 17 10.18 7.13 -0.50
C ASP A 17 8.67 7.11 -0.24
N PHE A 18 7.92 7.95 -0.96
CA PHE A 18 6.47 7.93 -0.93
C PHE A 18 5.91 6.59 -1.42
N ALA A 19 6.28 6.12 -2.61
CA ALA A 19 5.77 4.86 -3.17
C ALA A 19 6.14 3.63 -2.33
N LYS A 20 7.28 3.69 -1.62
CA LYS A 20 7.65 2.68 -0.62
C LYS A 20 6.75 2.74 0.61
N ALA A 21 6.58 3.93 1.18
CA ALA A 21 5.79 4.14 2.40
C ALA A 21 4.33 3.76 2.23
N VAL A 22 3.74 4.05 1.07
CA VAL A 22 2.34 3.73 0.76
C VAL A 22 2.16 2.36 0.08
N GLY A 23 3.24 1.57 -0.03
CA GLY A 23 3.17 0.20 -0.54
C GLY A 23 2.92 0.04 -2.05
N ILE A 24 2.93 1.12 -2.84
CA ILE A 24 2.75 1.09 -4.31
C ILE A 24 3.89 0.33 -5.02
N GLU A 25 5.06 0.20 -4.40
CA GLU A 25 6.14 -0.60 -4.98
C GLU A 25 5.72 -2.08 -5.12
N LYS A 26 5.79 -2.58 -6.36
CA LYS A 26 5.46 -3.97 -6.70
C LYS A 26 6.34 -4.93 -5.87
N PRO A 27 5.73 -5.88 -5.13
CA PRO A 27 6.48 -6.85 -4.36
C PRO A 27 7.37 -7.69 -5.28
N ARG A 28 8.57 -8.02 -4.80
CA ARG A 28 9.58 -8.77 -5.56
C ARG A 28 9.27 -10.27 -5.60
N ASN A 29 8.54 -10.79 -4.62
CA ASN A 29 8.15 -12.19 -4.52
C ASN A 29 6.80 -12.34 -3.79
N LEU A 30 6.28 -13.56 -3.79
CA LEU A 30 4.98 -13.88 -3.18
C LEU A 30 4.95 -13.62 -1.67
N THR A 31 6.04 -13.90 -0.95
CA THR A 31 6.14 -13.66 0.49
C THR A 31 5.98 -12.18 0.83
N GLU A 32 6.61 -11.29 0.08
CA GLU A 32 6.47 -9.85 0.25
C GLU A 32 5.06 -9.37 -0.07
N LEU A 33 4.40 -9.95 -1.08
CA LEU A 33 3.00 -9.65 -1.41
C LEU A 33 2.08 -10.04 -0.25
N LEU A 34 2.20 -11.26 0.26
CA LEU A 34 1.35 -11.76 1.35
C LEU A 34 1.55 -10.96 2.64
N ALA A 35 2.79 -10.60 2.97
CA ALA A 35 3.09 -9.77 4.13
C ALA A 35 2.45 -8.38 4.03
N LYS A 36 2.44 -7.77 2.84
CA LYS A 36 1.77 -6.48 2.60
C LYS A 36 0.24 -6.56 2.63
N ALA A 37 -0.33 -7.69 2.23
CA ALA A 37 -1.78 -7.91 2.20
C ALA A 37 -2.35 -8.33 3.58
N GLN A 38 -1.52 -8.82 4.50
CA GLN A 38 -1.98 -9.32 5.80
C GLN A 38 -2.79 -8.31 6.62
N PRO A 39 -2.43 -7.01 6.70
CA PRO A 39 -3.23 -6.02 7.42
C PRO A 39 -4.63 -5.83 6.82
N ASP A 40 -4.74 -5.85 5.48
CA ASP A 40 -6.02 -5.71 4.78
C ASP A 40 -6.92 -6.92 5.05
N ILE A 41 -6.36 -8.13 5.00
CA ILE A 41 -7.06 -9.38 5.33
C ILE A 41 -7.61 -9.32 6.76
N GLN A 42 -6.79 -8.89 7.72
CA GLN A 42 -7.21 -8.78 9.13
C GLN A 42 -8.31 -7.74 9.35
N TYR A 43 -8.25 -6.63 8.61
CA TYR A 43 -9.31 -5.63 8.63
C TYR A 43 -10.62 -6.19 8.10
N GLU A 44 -10.60 -6.85 6.93
CA GLU A 44 -11.79 -7.47 6.34
C GLU A 44 -12.37 -8.57 7.25
N GLU A 45 -11.54 -9.44 7.82
CA GLU A 45 -11.97 -10.47 8.76
C GLU A 45 -12.69 -9.87 9.98
N ARG A 46 -12.17 -8.75 10.50
CA ARG A 46 -12.80 -8.03 11.61
C ARG A 46 -14.15 -7.42 11.20
N GLU A 47 -14.20 -6.72 10.07
CA GLU A 47 -15.43 -6.08 9.58
C GLU A 47 -16.53 -7.11 9.31
N VAL A 48 -16.17 -8.28 8.78
CA VAL A 48 -17.10 -9.39 8.58
C VAL A 48 -17.59 -9.96 9.91
N ALA A 49 -16.71 -10.14 10.89
CA ALA A 49 -17.09 -10.62 12.21
C ALA A 49 -17.99 -9.64 12.97
N ASP A 50 -17.74 -8.33 12.84
CA ASP A 50 -18.56 -7.26 13.44
C ASP A 50 -19.93 -7.09 12.72
N SER A 51 -20.09 -7.66 11.52
CA SER A 51 -21.32 -7.59 10.71
C SER A 51 -22.28 -8.78 10.90
N ILE A 52 -21.96 -9.75 11.76
CA ILE A 52 -22.76 -10.95 12.08
C ILE A 52 -23.40 -10.81 13.46
#